data_AF-A0A7Y8M297-F1
#
_entry.id   AF-A0A7Y8M297-F1
#
_cell.length_a   1.000
_cell.length_b   1.000
_cell.length_c   1.000
_cell.angle_alpha   90.00
_cell.angle_beta   90.00
_cell.angle_gamma   90.00
#
_symmetry.space_group_name_H-M   'P 1'
#
loop_
_entity.id
_entity.type
_entity.pdbx_description
1 polymer ?
#
loop_
_entity_poly.entity_id
_entity_poly.type
_entity_poly.pdbx_seq_one_letter_code
_entity_poly.pdbx_strand_id
1 'polypeptide(L)'
;MEIPQLDRSSYLKGLLITARKDNQLSEAEISIIKKIAARLGFSSDFFEETISNLLHNKYITEEPIKFSRQDIAKSFIEDGLKLALSDDSITAEETAWLLETSKINGIDEQWVDKKMKEIQSKPHLIGKMDFALFSLI
;
A
#
# COMPACT_ATOMS: atom_id res chain seq x y z
N MET A 1 19.00 -0.25 -0.42
CA MET A 1 18.98 -1.71 -0.18
C MET A 1 18.05 -2.31 -1.22
N GLU A 2 18.42 -3.38 -1.93
CA GLU A 2 17.55 -3.83 -3.03
C GLU A 2 16.36 -4.65 -2.54
N ILE A 3 15.16 -4.22 -2.93
CA ILE A 3 13.92 -4.99 -2.73
C ILE A 3 13.92 -6.13 -3.75
N PRO A 4 13.75 -7.40 -3.34
CA PRO A 4 13.65 -8.54 -4.24
C PRO A 4 12.54 -8.35 -5.28
N GLN A 5 12.74 -8.83 -6.51
CA GLN A 5 11.76 -8.64 -7.60
C GLN A 5 10.35 -9.13 -7.22
N LEU A 6 10.25 -10.27 -6.54
CA LEU A 6 8.98 -10.80 -6.05
C LEU A 6 8.29 -9.83 -5.09
N ASP A 7 9.05 -9.26 -4.15
CA ASP A 7 8.52 -8.30 -3.18
C ASP A 7 8.07 -7.00 -3.84
N ARG A 8 8.70 -6.57 -4.94
CA ARG A 8 8.26 -5.39 -5.70
C ARG A 8 6.87 -5.61 -6.30
N SER A 9 6.65 -6.78 -6.91
CA SER A 9 5.34 -7.17 -7.42
C SER A 9 4.31 -7.32 -6.30
N SER A 10 4.69 -7.94 -5.20
CA SER A 10 3.87 -8.06 -3.99
C SER A 10 3.49 -6.70 -3.40
N TYR A 11 4.41 -5.74 -3.39
CA TYR A 11 4.18 -4.39 -2.88
C TYR A 11 3.12 -3.67 -3.70
N LEU A 12 3.29 -3.66 -5.03
CA LEU A 12 2.33 -3.04 -5.93
C LEU A 12 0.97 -3.74 -5.83
N LYS A 13 0.93 -5.08 -5.87
CA LYS A 13 -0.30 -5.87 -5.70
C LYS A 13 -1.02 -5.50 -4.40
N GLY A 14 -0.29 -5.39 -3.30
CA GLY A 14 -0.87 -5.04 -2.01
C GLY A 14 -1.52 -3.65 -2.01
N LEU A 15 -0.87 -2.64 -2.59
CA LEU A 15 -1.44 -1.29 -2.69
C LEU A 15 -2.69 -1.25 -3.55
N LEU A 16 -2.70 -2.01 -4.66
CA LEU A 16 -3.86 -2.14 -5.54
C LEU A 16 -5.04 -2.84 -4.84
N ILE A 17 -4.76 -3.82 -3.96
CA ILE A 17 -5.81 -4.45 -3.15
C ILE A 17 -6.35 -3.46 -2.13
N THR A 18 -5.48 -2.73 -1.40
CA THR A 18 -5.90 -1.71 -0.44
C THR A 18 -6.83 -0.70 -1.09
N ALA A 19 -6.39 -0.04 -2.16
CA ALA A 19 -7.18 0.97 -2.90
C ALA A 19 -8.37 0.41 -3.69
N ARG A 20 -8.68 -0.89 -3.58
CA ARG A 20 -9.89 -1.48 -4.16
C ARG A 20 -10.92 -1.86 -3.10
N LYS A 21 -10.54 -1.91 -1.82
CA LYS A 21 -11.41 -2.40 -0.74
C LYS A 21 -12.65 -1.55 -0.55
N ASP A 22 -12.54 -0.24 -0.72
CA ASP A 22 -13.66 0.71 -0.71
C ASP A 22 -14.50 0.69 -2.01
N ASN A 23 -14.07 -0.10 -3.01
CA ASN A 23 -14.63 -0.21 -4.36
C ASN A 23 -14.71 1.15 -5.09
N GLN A 24 -13.86 2.10 -4.72
CA GLN A 24 -13.64 3.37 -5.40
C GLN A 24 -12.14 3.54 -5.65
N LEU A 25 -11.76 4.42 -6.58
CA LEU A 25 -10.36 4.77 -6.80
C LEU A 25 -10.29 6.26 -7.00
N SER A 26 -9.79 6.95 -5.98
CA SER A 26 -9.59 8.40 -6.04
C SER A 26 -8.35 8.75 -6.87
N GLU A 27 -8.31 9.97 -7.42
CA GLU A 27 -7.12 10.47 -8.12
C GLU A 27 -5.90 10.54 -7.19
N ALA A 28 -6.12 10.77 -5.89
CA ALA A 28 -5.07 10.81 -4.87
C ALA A 28 -4.39 9.45 -4.74
N GLU A 29 -5.17 8.37 -4.61
CA GLU A 29 -4.64 7.01 -4.53
C GLU A 29 -3.92 6.61 -5.80
N ILE A 30 -4.51 6.87 -6.97
CA ILE A 30 -3.88 6.58 -8.26
C ILE A 30 -2.52 7.28 -8.35
N SER A 31 -2.43 8.55 -7.95
CA SER A 31 -1.18 9.32 -7.94
C SER A 31 -0.13 8.71 -7.00
N ILE A 32 -0.54 8.22 -5.83
CA ILE A 32 0.34 7.55 -4.86
C ILE A 32 0.87 6.23 -5.44
N ILE A 33 -0.03 5.37 -5.89
CA ILE A 33 0.34 4.05 -6.44
C ILE A 33 1.23 4.23 -7.66
N LYS A 34 0.95 5.22 -8.53
CA LYS A 34 1.79 5.53 -9.70
C LYS A 34 3.22 5.88 -9.32
N LYS A 35 3.41 6.72 -8.30
CA LYS A 35 4.74 7.10 -7.81
C LYS A 35 5.50 5.90 -7.24
N ILE A 36 4.82 5.06 -6.48
CA ILE A 36 5.40 3.84 -5.91
C ILE A 36 5.76 2.85 -7.03
N ALA A 37 4.85 2.60 -7.98
CA ALA A 37 5.08 1.71 -9.12
C ALA A 37 6.31 2.13 -9.93
N ALA A 38 6.43 3.42 -10.25
CA ALA A 38 7.60 3.95 -10.96
C ALA A 38 8.90 3.74 -10.18
N ARG A 39 8.88 3.90 -8.84
CA ARG A 39 10.04 3.67 -7.97
C ARG A 39 10.42 2.20 -7.82
N LEU A 40 9.45 1.29 -7.92
CA LEU A 40 9.67 -0.16 -7.97
C LEU A 40 10.20 -0.62 -9.34
N GLY A 41 10.15 0.24 -10.37
CA GLY A 41 10.65 -0.03 -11.72
C GLY A 41 9.60 -0.55 -12.70
N PHE A 42 8.31 -0.36 -12.40
CA PHE A 42 7.22 -0.68 -13.35
C PHE A 42 7.08 0.43 -14.40
N SER A 43 6.73 0.07 -15.62
CA SER A 43 6.46 1.04 -16.69
C SER A 43 5.15 1.77 -16.46
N SER A 44 5.04 2.98 -17.00
CA SER A 44 3.78 3.74 -17.02
C SER A 44 2.68 2.95 -17.70
N ASP A 45 2.98 2.32 -18.83
CA ASP A 45 1.98 1.65 -19.66
C ASP A 45 1.37 0.45 -18.91
N PHE A 46 2.20 -0.32 -18.21
CA PHE A 46 1.75 -1.39 -17.32
C PHE A 46 0.86 -0.87 -16.19
N PHE A 47 1.24 0.26 -15.59
CA PHE A 47 0.47 0.87 -14.51
C PHE A 47 -0.92 1.33 -14.99
N GLU A 48 -0.99 2.07 -16.11
CA GLU A 48 -2.26 2.55 -16.65
C GLU A 48 -3.20 1.39 -17.03
N GLU A 49 -2.67 0.33 -17.65
CA GLU A 49 -3.43 -0.88 -17.96
C GLU A 49 -3.95 -1.55 -16.67
N THR A 50 -3.11 -1.63 -15.64
CA THR A 50 -3.47 -2.26 -14.36
C THR A 50 -4.58 -1.47 -13.65
N ILE A 51 -4.44 -0.14 -13.54
CA ILE A 51 -5.43 0.73 -12.89
C ILE A 51 -6.75 0.73 -13.67
N SER A 52 -6.71 0.84 -15.00
CA SER A 52 -7.93 0.85 -15.81
C SER A 52 -8.74 -0.44 -15.66
N ASN A 53 -8.09 -1.56 -15.35
CA ASN A 53 -8.75 -2.85 -15.15
C ASN A 53 -9.00 -3.19 -13.67
N LEU A 54 -8.43 -2.44 -12.72
CA LEU A 54 -8.36 -2.82 -11.29
C LEU A 54 -9.71 -3.19 -10.69
N LEU A 55 -10.74 -2.34 -10.85
CA LEU A 55 -12.08 -2.57 -10.31
C LEU A 55 -12.81 -3.75 -10.98
N HIS A 56 -12.51 -4.02 -12.25
CA HIS A 56 -13.16 -5.07 -13.04
C HIS A 56 -12.38 -6.39 -13.04
N ASN A 57 -11.14 -6.38 -12.55
CA ASN A 57 -10.24 -7.52 -12.61
C ASN A 57 -10.58 -8.54 -11.51
N LYS A 58 -11.33 -9.57 -11.88
CA LYS A 58 -11.72 -10.68 -10.99
C LYS A 58 -10.57 -11.60 -10.60
N TYR A 59 -9.38 -11.44 -11.19
CA TYR A 59 -8.21 -12.30 -10.94
C TYR A 59 -7.27 -11.75 -9.87
N ILE A 60 -7.50 -10.54 -9.37
CA ILE A 60 -6.75 -10.02 -8.23
C ILE A 60 -7.26 -10.73 -6.98
N THR A 61 -6.47 -11.68 -6.48
CA THR A 61 -6.74 -12.31 -5.19
C THR A 61 -6.46 -11.32 -4.07
N GLU A 62 -7.45 -11.12 -3.20
CA GLU A 62 -7.38 -10.22 -2.04
C GLU A 62 -6.69 -10.86 -0.83
N GLU A 63 -5.89 -11.91 -1.05
CA GLU A 63 -5.18 -12.61 0.01
C GLU A 63 -4.10 -11.71 0.63
N PRO A 64 -3.90 -11.77 1.96
CA PRO A 64 -2.84 -11.05 2.64
C PRO A 64 -1.45 -11.35 2.02
N ILE A 65 -0.65 -10.31 1.83
CA ILE A 65 0.63 -10.43 1.13
C ILE A 65 1.76 -10.79 2.10
N LYS A 66 2.40 -11.94 1.89
CA LYS A 66 3.63 -12.32 2.62
C LYS A 66 4.85 -11.76 1.90
N PHE A 67 5.63 -10.94 2.59
CA PHE A 67 6.91 -10.42 2.10
C PHE A 67 8.05 -11.32 2.53
N SER A 68 9.17 -11.28 1.80
CA SER A 68 10.37 -12.03 2.15
C SER A 68 11.03 -11.53 3.43
N ARG A 69 10.83 -10.25 3.77
CA ARG A 69 11.44 -9.60 4.92
C ARG A 69 10.46 -8.69 5.65
N GLN A 70 10.63 -8.62 6.97
CA GLN A 70 9.75 -7.87 7.86
C GLN A 70 9.88 -6.35 7.70
N ASP A 71 11.03 -5.83 7.27
CA ASP A 71 11.22 -4.40 7.02
C ASP A 71 10.46 -3.94 5.77
N ILE A 72 10.45 -4.74 4.70
CA ILE A 72 9.62 -4.49 3.51
C ILE A 72 8.15 -4.52 3.89
N ALA A 73 7.73 -5.51 4.69
CA ALA A 73 6.37 -5.58 5.19
C ALA A 73 5.99 -4.35 6.04
N LYS A 74 6.89 -3.87 6.92
CA LYS A 74 6.65 -2.64 7.70
C LYS A 74 6.51 -1.42 6.82
N SER A 75 7.39 -1.25 5.83
CA SER A 75 7.26 -0.15 4.86
C SER A 75 5.95 -0.24 4.09
N PHE A 76 5.58 -1.45 3.66
CA PHE A 76 4.31 -1.70 2.98
C PHE A 76 3.11 -1.28 3.84
N ILE A 77 3.05 -1.72 5.10
CA ILE A 77 1.94 -1.36 5.99
C ILE A 77 1.89 0.15 6.21
N GLU A 78 3.03 0.81 6.40
CA GLU A 78 3.06 2.27 6.57
C GLU A 78 2.54 3.00 5.33
N ASP A 79 2.97 2.59 4.13
CA ASP A 79 2.53 3.20 2.88
C ASP A 79 1.07 2.87 2.54
N GLY A 80 0.61 1.65 2.87
CA GLY A 80 -0.78 1.25 2.75
C GLY A 80 -1.71 2.05 3.67
N LEU A 81 -1.29 2.33 4.90
CA LEU A 81 -2.05 3.22 5.81
C LEU A 81 -2.08 4.66 5.29
N LYS A 82 -1.00 5.17 4.68
CA LYS A 82 -0.99 6.49 4.05
C LYS A 82 -1.89 6.56 2.82
N LEU A 83 -1.95 5.48 2.03
CA LEU A 83 -2.83 5.34 0.88
C LEU A 83 -4.30 5.38 1.32
N ALA A 84 -4.66 4.55 2.30
CA ALA A 84 -6.01 4.46 2.85
C ALA A 84 -6.44 5.69 3.69
N LEU A 85 -5.52 6.63 3.92
CA LEU A 85 -5.80 7.94 4.56
C LEU A 85 -5.63 9.10 3.57
N SER A 86 -5.47 8.79 2.27
CA SER A 86 -5.29 9.79 1.23
C SER A 86 -6.61 10.34 0.73
N ASP A 87 -7.69 9.57 0.84
CA ASP A 87 -9.05 10.09 0.91
C ASP A 87 -9.36 10.43 2.39
N ASP A 88 -10.28 11.36 2.64
CA ASP A 88 -10.50 11.93 3.98
C ASP A 88 -11.02 10.90 5.03
N SER A 89 -11.14 9.60 4.68
CA SER A 89 -11.58 8.54 5.60
C SER A 89 -11.10 7.14 5.23
N ILE A 90 -10.32 6.51 6.13
CA ILE A 90 -10.04 5.08 6.04
C ILE A 90 -11.30 4.24 6.27
N THR A 91 -11.48 3.18 5.47
CA THR A 91 -12.56 2.21 5.69
C THR A 91 -12.14 1.08 6.64
N ALA A 92 -13.13 0.44 7.26
CA ALA A 92 -12.89 -0.72 8.12
C ALA A 92 -12.29 -1.90 7.35
N GLU A 93 -12.62 -2.04 6.06
CA GLU A 93 -12.15 -3.14 5.21
C GLU A 93 -10.67 -3.01 4.86
N GLU A 94 -10.20 -1.81 4.53
CA GLU A 94 -8.78 -1.54 4.30
C GLU A 94 -7.96 -1.78 5.57
N THR A 95 -8.45 -1.28 6.71
CA THR A 95 -7.80 -1.45 8.00
C THR A 95 -7.70 -2.93 8.36
N ALA A 96 -8.79 -3.69 8.20
CA ALA A 96 -8.81 -5.12 8.47
C ALA A 96 -7.79 -5.86 7.58
N TRP A 97 -7.74 -5.55 6.29
CA TRP A 97 -6.82 -6.19 5.36
C TRP A 97 -5.35 -5.87 5.65
N LEU A 98 -5.03 -4.62 6.02
CA LEU A 98 -3.68 -4.22 6.46
C LEU A 98 -3.28 -4.92 7.76
N LEU A 99 -4.22 -5.11 8.70
CA LEU A 99 -3.99 -5.85 9.94
C LEU A 99 -3.77 -7.35 9.68
N GLU A 100 -4.52 -7.96 8.77
CA GLU A 100 -4.26 -9.35 8.37
C GLU A 100 -2.89 -9.50 7.71
N THR A 101 -2.53 -8.56 6.84
CA THR A 101 -1.22 -8.52 6.19
C THR A 101 -0.09 -8.31 7.20
N SER A 102 -0.28 -7.48 8.23
CA SER A 102 0.72 -7.29 9.28
C SER A 102 0.93 -8.57 10.10
N LYS A 103 -0.17 -9.26 10.46
CA LYS A 103 -0.17 -10.53 11.22
C LYS A 103 0.63 -11.62 10.51
N ILE A 104 0.37 -11.87 9.22
CA ILE A 104 1.09 -12.91 8.48
C ILE A 104 2.58 -12.58 8.31
N ASN A 105 2.98 -11.31 8.40
CA ASN A 105 4.37 -10.86 8.33
C ASN A 105 5.05 -10.77 9.71
N GLY A 106 4.37 -11.18 10.79
CA GLY A 106 4.91 -11.13 12.15
C GLY A 106 5.10 -9.71 12.67
N ILE A 107 4.26 -8.77 12.23
CA ILE A 107 4.22 -7.40 12.74
C ILE A 107 3.15 -7.33 13.83
N ASP A 108 3.50 -6.70 14.95
CA ASP A 108 2.61 -6.54 16.09
C ASP A 108 1.45 -5.58 15.77
N GLU A 109 0.25 -5.93 16.19
CA GLU A 109 -0.96 -5.10 16.04
C GLU A 109 -0.78 -3.71 16.68
N GLN A 110 -0.13 -3.64 17.84
CA GLN A 110 0.17 -2.39 18.53
C GLN A 110 1.09 -1.47 17.70
N TRP A 111 1.96 -2.05 16.87
CA TRP A 111 2.81 -1.26 15.97
C TRP A 111 1.96 -0.61 14.88
N VAL A 112 0.99 -1.34 14.32
CA VAL A 112 0.06 -0.82 13.31
C VAL A 112 -0.81 0.29 13.92
N ASP A 113 -1.39 0.06 15.10
CA ASP A 113 -2.19 1.06 15.80
C ASP A 113 -1.42 2.34 16.10
N LYS A 114 -0.17 2.20 16.55
CA LYS A 114 0.70 3.35 16.81
C LYS A 114 0.98 4.12 15.52
N LYS A 115 1.30 3.42 14.43
CA LYS A 115 1.56 4.03 13.13
C LYS A 115 0.33 4.75 12.58
N MET A 116 -0.85 4.15 12.73
CA MET A 116 -2.10 4.74 12.34
C MET A 116 -2.34 6.09 13.05
N LYS A 117 -2.19 6.11 14.38
CA LYS A 117 -2.31 7.33 15.19
C LYS A 117 -1.27 8.38 14.79
N GLU A 118 -0.03 7.98 14.49
CA GLU A 118 1.03 8.89 14.04
C GLU A 118 0.66 9.58 12.72
N ILE A 119 0.12 8.84 11.75
CA ILE A 119 -0.27 9.38 10.43
C ILE A 119 -1.50 10.29 10.57
N GLN A 120 -2.52 9.87 11.31
CA GLN A 120 -3.72 10.68 11.58
C GLN A 120 -3.41 11.99 12.33
N SER A 121 -2.40 11.99 13.21
CA SER A 121 -1.99 13.19 13.94
C SER A 121 -1.19 14.18 13.08
N LYS A 122 -0.74 13.77 11.88
CA LYS A 122 0.10 14.59 10.99
C LYS A 122 -0.37 14.53 9.53
N PRO A 123 -1.63 14.92 9.23
CA PRO A 123 -2.19 14.82 7.88
C PRO A 123 -1.41 15.65 6.85
N HIS A 124 -0.75 16.74 7.29
CA HIS A 124 0.05 17.60 6.43
C HIS A 124 1.33 16.92 5.87
N LEU A 125 1.73 15.77 6.42
CA LEU A 125 2.86 14.99 5.92
C LEU A 125 2.46 13.94 4.88
N ILE A 126 1.17 13.59 4.78
CA ILE A 126 0.68 12.61 3.80
C ILE A 126 0.91 13.12 2.37
N GLY A 127 0.73 14.43 2.13
CA GLY A 127 1.01 15.06 0.84
C GLY A 127 2.50 15.25 0.52
N LYS A 128 3.38 15.24 1.53
CA LYS A 128 4.84 15.37 1.35
C LYS A 128 5.48 14.01 1.14
N MET A 129 5.13 13.29 0.07
CA MET A 129 5.89 12.22 -0.64
C MET A 129 6.91 11.31 0.12
N ASP A 130 6.85 11.19 1.44
CA ASP A 130 7.76 10.45 2.30
C ASP A 130 7.17 9.05 2.49
N PHE A 131 7.20 8.27 1.41
CA PHE A 131 6.85 6.86 1.46
C PHE A 131 7.97 6.06 2.14
N ALA A 132 7.60 5.17 3.05
CA ALA A 132 8.52 4.29 3.75
C ALA A 132 9.29 3.40 2.77
N LEU A 133 8.68 3.07 1.63
CA LEU A 133 9.36 2.42 0.50
C LEU A 133 10.62 3.19 0.06
N PHE A 134 10.56 4.51 -0.03
CA PHE A 134 11.64 5.32 -0.62
C PHE A 134 12.89 5.35 0.26
N SER A 135 12.76 5.00 1.54
CA SER A 135 13.89 4.82 2.44
C SER A 135 14.60 3.47 2.26
N LEU A 136 13.96 2.51 1.59
CA LEU A 136 14.53 1.18 1.34
C LEU A 136 15.38 1.13 0.08
N ILE A 137 15.00 1.89 -0.97
CA ILE A 137 15.61 1.85 -2.31
C ILE A 137 16.66 2.95 -2.52
#